data_AF-A0A0G1VM07-F1
#
_entry.id   AF-A0A0G1VM07-F1
#
_cell.length_a   1.000
_cell.length_b   1.000
_cell.length_c   1.000
_cell.angle_alpha   90.00
_cell.angle_beta   90.00
_cell.angle_gamma   90.00
#
_symmetry.space_group_name_H-M   'P 1'
#
loop_
_entity.id
_entity.type
_entity.pdbx_description
1 polymer ?
#
loop_
_entity_poly.entity_id
_entity_poly.type
_entity_poly.pdbx_seq_one_letter_code
_entity_poly.pdbx_strand_id
1 'polypeptide(L)'
;MKKLFVLGKILKSDANAIAVVGARKMSQRGRRLTVKFVKELVKAGLTIVSGLAIGIDTVAHETALAAGGRTIAVLGSGIDIIYPYQNKTLAEAIAKSGAVVSSFTKGTKPLGKNFLARNRIIVNLSLAVLVIEGAARSGTLSTAAWAANDGKEVFAVPGSEATDWLIGEGANVANTPADVIEYLNAPNHR
;
A
#
# COMPACT_ATOMS: atom_id res chain seq x y z
N MET A 1 9.67 -18.69 0.49
CA MET A 1 8.51 -17.78 0.24
C MET A 1 7.26 -18.64 0.03
N LYS A 2 6.13 -18.39 0.71
CA LYS A 2 4.87 -19.10 0.41
C LYS A 2 4.45 -18.79 -1.03
N LYS A 3 3.85 -19.77 -1.71
CA LYS A 3 3.33 -19.62 -3.08
C LYS A 3 2.29 -18.48 -3.11
N LEU A 4 2.48 -17.50 -4.01
CA LEU A 4 1.50 -16.46 -4.27
C LEU A 4 0.58 -16.88 -5.42
N PHE A 5 -0.72 -16.73 -5.21
CA PHE A 5 -1.73 -16.74 -6.26
C PHE A 5 -1.82 -15.35 -6.88
N VAL A 6 -1.94 -15.28 -8.21
CA VAL A 6 -1.87 -14.02 -8.95
C VAL A 6 -2.98 -13.97 -10.00
N LEU A 7 -3.69 -12.83 -10.05
CA LEU A 7 -4.49 -12.39 -11.19
C LEU A 7 -3.78 -11.19 -11.82
N GLY A 8 -3.68 -11.14 -13.15
CA GLY A 8 -2.84 -10.17 -13.84
C GLY A 8 -1.39 -10.65 -13.95
N LYS A 9 -0.43 -9.72 -13.92
CA LYS A 9 1.00 -10.04 -14.10
C LYS A 9 1.87 -9.20 -13.16
N ILE A 10 2.78 -9.89 -12.44
CA ILE A 10 3.91 -9.24 -11.76
C ILE A 10 5.05 -9.12 -12.78
N LEU A 11 5.59 -7.92 -12.94
CA LEU A 11 6.72 -7.62 -13.81
C LEU A 11 8.00 -7.37 -13.01
N LYS A 12 9.15 -7.44 -13.68
CA LYS A 12 10.44 -7.07 -13.07
C LYS A 12 10.45 -5.62 -12.57
N SER A 13 9.76 -4.72 -13.27
CA SER A 13 9.62 -3.31 -12.87
C SER A 13 8.91 -3.14 -11.53
N ASP A 14 8.11 -4.12 -11.09
CA ASP A 14 7.41 -4.07 -9.80
C ASP A 14 8.36 -4.28 -8.61
N ALA A 15 9.65 -4.55 -8.85
CA ALA A 15 10.68 -4.41 -7.82
C ALA A 15 10.85 -2.94 -7.37
N ASN A 16 10.54 -1.98 -8.25
CA ASN A 16 10.51 -0.56 -7.92
C ASN A 16 9.10 -0.16 -7.45
N ALA A 17 8.75 -0.55 -6.23
CA ALA A 17 7.41 -0.40 -5.70
C ALA A 17 7.39 0.28 -4.33
N ILE A 18 6.29 0.95 -4.02
CA ILE A 18 6.04 1.57 -2.71
C ILE A 18 4.68 1.17 -2.19
N ALA A 19 4.61 0.83 -0.90
CA ALA A 19 3.35 0.57 -0.24
C ALA A 19 2.68 1.89 0.14
N VAL A 20 1.40 2.06 -0.20
CA VAL A 20 0.61 3.21 0.23
C VAL A 20 -0.56 2.70 1.06
N VAL A 21 -0.60 3.05 2.34
CA VAL A 21 -1.57 2.53 3.30
C VAL A 21 -2.16 3.63 4.17
N GLY A 22 -3.34 3.38 4.73
CA GLY A 22 -3.93 4.28 5.71
C GLY A 22 -5.35 3.92 6.14
N ALA A 23 -6.04 4.93 6.66
CA ALA A 23 -7.36 4.78 7.27
C ALA A 23 -8.42 4.24 6.30
N ARG A 24 -9.23 3.29 6.81
CA ARG A 24 -10.46 2.83 6.14
C ARG A 24 -11.53 3.91 6.09
N LYS A 25 -11.67 4.67 7.18
CA LYS A 25 -12.50 5.87 7.27
C LYS A 25 -11.56 7.07 7.15
N MET A 26 -11.31 7.50 5.91
CA MET A 26 -10.40 8.61 5.62
C MET A 26 -11.11 9.96 5.67
N SER A 27 -10.36 11.00 6.01
CA SER A 27 -10.80 12.39 5.85
C SER A 27 -10.70 12.88 4.40
N GLN A 28 -11.31 14.03 4.11
CA GLN A 28 -11.13 14.72 2.81
C GLN A 28 -9.67 15.17 2.61
N ARG A 29 -8.95 15.46 3.70
CA ARG A 29 -7.51 15.74 3.65
C ARG A 29 -6.74 14.48 3.24
N GLY A 30 -6.97 13.35 3.89
CA GLY A 30 -6.36 12.06 3.56
C GLY A 30 -6.60 11.64 2.12
N ARG A 31 -7.83 11.83 1.60
CA ARG A 31 -8.13 11.60 0.17
C ARG A 31 -7.28 12.48 -0.74
N ARG A 32 -7.23 13.80 -0.49
CA ARG A 32 -6.45 14.75 -1.30
C ARG A 32 -4.96 14.44 -1.26
N LEU A 33 -4.42 14.11 -0.09
CA LEU A 33 -3.02 13.74 0.09
C LEU A 33 -2.71 12.43 -0.63
N THR A 34 -3.54 11.40 -0.51
CA THR A 34 -3.36 10.13 -1.24
C THR A 34 -3.27 10.39 -2.74
N VAL A 35 -4.20 11.18 -3.29
CA VAL A 35 -4.18 11.54 -4.72
C VAL A 35 -2.89 12.27 -5.10
N LYS A 36 -2.47 13.26 -4.30
CA LYS A 36 -1.25 14.03 -4.54
C LYS A 36 -0.01 13.14 -4.53
N PHE A 37 0.19 12.36 -3.49
CA PHE A 37 1.34 11.47 -3.33
C PHE A 37 1.38 10.42 -4.43
N VAL A 38 0.28 9.70 -4.64
CA VAL A 38 0.25 8.59 -5.60
C VAL A 38 0.49 9.06 -7.03
N LYS A 39 -0.06 10.22 -7.44
CA LYS A 39 0.22 10.76 -8.77
C LYS A 39 1.71 10.99 -9.02
N GLU A 40 2.41 11.60 -8.07
CA GLU A 40 3.83 11.90 -8.23
C GLU A 40 4.71 10.64 -8.10
N LEU A 41 4.36 9.71 -7.20
CA LEU A 41 5.06 8.43 -7.08
C LEU A 41 4.97 7.60 -8.37
N VAL A 42 3.78 7.56 -8.98
CA VAL A 42 3.57 6.89 -10.27
C VAL A 42 4.36 7.57 -11.40
N LYS A 43 4.36 8.91 -11.46
CA LYS A 43 5.19 9.65 -12.44
C LYS A 43 6.68 9.37 -12.28
N ALA A 44 7.13 9.15 -11.05
CA ALA A 44 8.50 8.72 -10.73
C ALA A 44 8.78 7.24 -11.06
N GLY A 45 7.81 6.51 -11.63
CA GLY A 45 7.98 5.12 -12.06
C GLY A 45 7.81 4.09 -10.96
N LEU A 46 7.23 4.45 -9.81
CA LEU A 46 6.96 3.51 -8.72
C LEU A 46 5.63 2.77 -8.96
N THR A 47 5.65 1.44 -8.80
CA THR A 47 4.44 0.63 -8.68
C THR A 47 3.81 0.84 -7.30
N ILE A 48 2.50 1.10 -7.25
CA ILE A 48 1.78 1.28 -5.98
C ILE A 48 1.31 -0.07 -5.45
N VAL A 49 1.71 -0.44 -4.24
CA VAL A 49 1.24 -1.66 -3.56
C VAL A 49 0.30 -1.27 -2.44
N SER A 50 -0.87 -1.90 -2.38
CA SER A 50 -1.82 -1.65 -1.29
C SER A 50 -2.75 -2.83 -1.08
N GLY A 51 -3.64 -2.72 -0.10
CA GLY A 51 -4.43 -3.82 0.39
C GLY A 51 -5.84 -3.95 -0.16
N LEU A 52 -6.23 -3.15 -1.15
CA LEU A 52 -7.61 -3.12 -1.67
C LEU A 52 -8.68 -2.87 -0.58
N ALA A 53 -8.32 -2.37 0.60
CA ALA A 53 -9.33 -1.99 1.60
C ALA A 53 -10.10 -0.74 1.14
N ILE A 54 -11.22 -0.44 1.77
CA ILE A 54 -11.85 0.88 1.61
C ILE A 54 -10.92 1.99 2.11
N GLY A 55 -11.19 3.23 1.69
CA GLY A 55 -10.47 4.41 2.15
C GLY A 55 -9.17 4.62 1.37
N ILE A 56 -8.07 4.82 2.08
CA ILE A 56 -6.77 5.17 1.49
C ILE A 56 -6.32 4.13 0.44
N ASP A 57 -6.43 2.83 0.72
CA ASP A 57 -6.03 1.77 -0.22
C ASP A 57 -6.79 1.88 -1.56
N THR A 58 -8.14 2.02 -1.51
CA THR A 58 -8.96 2.23 -2.71
C THR A 58 -8.49 3.44 -3.50
N VAL A 59 -8.34 4.59 -2.84
CA VAL A 59 -7.93 5.84 -3.51
C VAL A 59 -6.54 5.72 -4.11
N ALA A 60 -5.62 5.01 -3.45
CA ALA A 60 -4.28 4.79 -3.96
C ALA A 60 -4.31 3.98 -5.26
N HIS A 61 -5.04 2.86 -5.27
CA HIS A 61 -5.20 2.05 -6.49
C HIS A 61 -5.89 2.83 -7.62
N GLU A 62 -7.01 3.50 -7.34
CA GLU A 62 -7.74 4.30 -8.33
C GLU A 62 -6.86 5.41 -8.91
N THR A 63 -6.12 6.12 -8.06
CA THR A 63 -5.23 7.20 -8.50
C THR A 63 -4.09 6.65 -9.36
N ALA A 64 -3.52 5.50 -8.97
CA ALA A 64 -2.45 4.88 -9.74
C ALA A 64 -2.92 4.50 -11.15
N LEU A 65 -4.10 3.88 -11.26
CA LEU A 65 -4.71 3.55 -12.54
C LEU A 65 -5.05 4.79 -13.36
N ALA A 66 -5.65 5.81 -12.75
CA ALA A 66 -6.01 7.06 -13.43
C ALA A 66 -4.79 7.84 -13.94
N ALA A 67 -3.64 7.70 -13.28
CA ALA A 67 -2.36 8.26 -13.71
C ALA A 67 -1.64 7.43 -14.79
N GLY A 68 -2.25 6.32 -15.26
CA GLY A 68 -1.63 5.41 -16.22
C GLY A 68 -0.52 4.54 -15.62
N GLY A 69 -0.42 4.48 -14.29
CA GLY A 69 0.58 3.75 -13.55
C GLY A 69 0.25 2.27 -13.34
N ARG A 70 1.19 1.60 -12.68
CA ARG A 70 1.03 0.22 -12.21
C ARG A 70 0.62 0.18 -10.74
N THR A 71 -0.19 -0.82 -10.39
CA THR A 71 -0.55 -1.06 -9.00
C THR A 71 -0.78 -2.55 -8.71
N ILE A 72 -0.45 -2.97 -7.49
CA ILE A 72 -0.61 -4.34 -7.00
C ILE A 72 -1.49 -4.34 -5.75
N ALA A 73 -2.62 -5.04 -5.82
CA ALA A 73 -3.50 -5.27 -4.69
C ALA A 73 -3.16 -6.60 -4.01
N VAL A 74 -2.96 -6.58 -2.69
CA VAL A 74 -2.66 -7.78 -1.92
C VAL A 74 -3.87 -8.16 -1.07
N LEU A 75 -4.44 -9.36 -1.23
CA LEU A 75 -5.67 -9.78 -0.56
C LEU A 75 -5.43 -10.46 0.79
N GLY A 76 -6.34 -10.21 1.75
CA GLY A 76 -6.44 -10.93 3.03
C GLY A 76 -7.37 -12.14 2.98
N SER A 77 -7.63 -12.66 1.78
CA SER A 77 -8.58 -13.73 1.47
C SER A 77 -8.03 -14.56 0.33
N GLY A 78 -8.66 -15.69 0.02
CA GLY A 78 -8.36 -16.47 -1.18
C GLY A 78 -8.48 -15.59 -2.43
N ILE A 79 -7.68 -15.89 -3.46
CA ILE A 79 -7.65 -15.09 -4.71
C ILE A 79 -9.00 -15.03 -5.43
N ASP A 80 -9.89 -15.99 -5.15
CA ASP A 80 -11.25 -16.14 -5.63
C ASP A 80 -12.29 -15.32 -4.83
N ILE A 81 -11.88 -14.67 -3.73
CA ILE A 81 -12.77 -13.91 -2.84
C ILE A 81 -12.25 -12.47 -2.73
N ILE A 82 -12.80 -11.58 -3.56
CA ILE A 82 -12.51 -10.14 -3.47
C ILE A 82 -13.25 -9.54 -2.29
N TYR A 83 -12.51 -8.88 -1.39
CA TYR A 83 -13.06 -8.16 -0.25
C TYR A 83 -12.36 -6.81 -0.08
N PRO A 84 -13.11 -5.71 0.14
CA PRO A 84 -14.58 -5.65 0.21
C PRO A 84 -15.20 -5.83 -1.19
N TYR A 85 -16.44 -6.35 -1.24
CA TYR A 85 -17.11 -6.68 -2.51
C TYR A 85 -17.23 -5.47 -3.45
N GLN A 86 -17.45 -4.28 -2.92
CA GLN A 86 -17.53 -3.03 -3.70
C GLN A 86 -16.25 -2.70 -4.49
N ASN A 87 -15.10 -3.23 -4.09
CA ASN A 87 -13.83 -3.05 -4.81
C ASN A 87 -13.61 -4.14 -5.88
N LYS A 88 -14.62 -4.96 -6.21
CA LYS A 88 -14.50 -6.01 -7.24
C LYS A 88 -14.11 -5.45 -8.61
N THR A 89 -14.83 -4.43 -9.08
CA THR A 89 -14.52 -3.77 -10.37
C THR A 89 -13.12 -3.15 -10.36
N LEU A 90 -12.71 -2.57 -9.23
CA LEU A 90 -11.37 -2.04 -9.05
C LEU A 90 -10.32 -3.16 -9.14
N ALA A 91 -10.54 -4.30 -8.47
CA ALA A 91 -9.63 -5.45 -8.55
C ALA A 91 -9.48 -5.98 -9.99
N GLU A 92 -10.58 -6.05 -10.74
CA GLU A 92 -10.56 -6.43 -12.16
C GLU A 92 -9.77 -5.42 -13.01
N ALA A 93 -9.91 -4.12 -12.75
CA ALA A 93 -9.13 -3.08 -13.41
C ALA A 93 -7.63 -3.18 -13.07
N ILE A 94 -7.29 -3.41 -11.79
CA ILE A 94 -5.92 -3.64 -11.32
C ILE A 94 -5.30 -4.85 -12.03
N ALA A 95 -6.04 -5.96 -12.16
CA ALA A 95 -5.52 -7.16 -12.82
C ALA A 95 -5.21 -6.97 -14.30
N LYS A 96 -5.76 -5.94 -14.97
CA LYS A 96 -5.46 -5.63 -16.38
C LYS A 96 -4.12 -4.92 -16.57
N SER A 97 -3.71 -4.06 -15.63
CA SER A 97 -2.49 -3.24 -15.75
C SER A 97 -1.37 -3.62 -14.77
N GLY A 98 -1.70 -4.27 -13.66
CA GLY A 98 -0.78 -4.77 -12.66
C GLY A 98 -1.18 -6.17 -12.18
N ALA A 99 -1.36 -6.33 -10.87
CA ALA A 99 -1.70 -7.62 -10.30
C ALA A 99 -2.59 -7.54 -9.05
N VAL A 100 -3.44 -8.54 -8.88
CA VAL A 100 -4.08 -8.87 -7.60
C VAL A 100 -3.44 -10.15 -7.10
N VAL A 101 -2.94 -10.14 -5.86
CA VAL A 101 -2.17 -11.25 -5.31
C VAL A 101 -2.73 -11.73 -3.98
N SER A 102 -2.54 -13.01 -3.67
CA SER A 102 -2.90 -13.59 -2.37
C SER A 102 -1.96 -14.73 -1.98
N SER A 103 -1.63 -14.85 -0.70
CA SER A 103 -0.95 -16.03 -0.15
C SER A 103 -1.89 -17.08 0.43
N PHE A 104 -3.21 -16.84 0.37
CA PHE A 104 -4.22 -17.70 0.97
C PHE A 104 -4.79 -18.66 -0.07
N THR A 105 -5.03 -19.90 0.34
CA THR A 105 -5.66 -20.91 -0.51
C THR A 105 -7.07 -20.47 -0.93
N LYS A 106 -7.53 -20.98 -2.08
CA LYS A 106 -8.88 -20.70 -2.58
C LYS A 106 -9.94 -20.99 -1.52
N GLY A 107 -11.00 -20.17 -1.48
CA GLY A 107 -12.06 -20.27 -0.48
C GLY A 107 -11.77 -19.61 0.87
N THR A 108 -10.54 -19.16 1.14
CA THR A 108 -10.19 -18.53 2.41
C THR A 108 -10.93 -17.21 2.61
N LYS A 109 -11.70 -17.10 3.70
CA LYS A 109 -12.53 -15.92 4.00
C LYS A 109 -11.69 -14.71 4.48
N PRO A 110 -12.17 -13.47 4.28
CA PRO A 110 -11.49 -12.23 4.68
C PRO A 110 -11.61 -11.98 6.20
N LEU A 111 -10.81 -12.70 6.99
CA LEU A 111 -10.81 -12.59 8.46
C LEU A 111 -9.82 -11.55 8.97
N GLY A 112 -10.07 -10.97 10.14
CA GLY A 112 -9.21 -9.96 10.79
C GLY A 112 -7.73 -10.36 10.84
N LYS A 113 -7.44 -11.58 11.30
CA LYS A 113 -6.08 -12.15 11.35
C LYS A 113 -5.40 -12.25 9.97
N ASN A 114 -6.17 -12.47 8.92
CA ASN A 114 -5.64 -12.58 7.57
C ASN A 114 -5.22 -11.22 7.02
N PHE A 115 -5.90 -10.12 7.41
CA PHE A 115 -5.47 -8.78 7.05
C PHE A 115 -4.11 -8.42 7.67
N LEU A 116 -3.88 -8.80 8.94
CA LEU A 116 -2.58 -8.62 9.60
C LEU A 116 -1.48 -9.42 8.90
N ALA A 117 -1.74 -10.70 8.59
CA ALA A 117 -0.78 -11.55 7.90
C ALA A 117 -0.47 -11.06 6.47
N ARG A 118 -1.49 -10.54 5.77
CA ARG A 118 -1.36 -9.96 4.44
C ARG A 118 -0.45 -8.73 4.44
N ASN A 119 -0.50 -7.89 5.46
CA ASN A 119 0.28 -6.64 5.51
C ASN A 119 1.79 -6.88 5.35
N ARG A 120 2.31 -8.01 5.86
CA ARG A 120 3.70 -8.40 5.62
C ARG A 120 4.03 -8.60 4.14
N ILE A 121 3.08 -9.05 3.32
CA ILE A 121 3.27 -9.20 1.87
C ILE A 121 3.29 -7.83 1.19
N ILE A 122 2.45 -6.89 1.62
CA ILE A 122 2.50 -5.50 1.14
C ILE A 122 3.89 -4.90 1.39
N VAL A 123 4.39 -5.06 2.62
CA VAL A 123 5.74 -4.62 3.01
C VAL A 123 6.77 -5.30 2.12
N ASN A 124 6.75 -6.63 2.00
CA ASN A 124 7.75 -7.38 1.24
C ASN A 124 7.81 -7.03 -0.24
N LEU A 125 6.69 -6.69 -0.87
CA LEU A 125 6.62 -6.27 -2.27
C LEU A 125 7.05 -4.82 -2.51
N SER A 126 7.40 -4.06 -1.46
CA SER A 126 7.68 -2.63 -1.55
C SER A 126 9.07 -2.28 -1.03
N LEU A 127 9.70 -1.23 -1.57
CA LEU A 127 10.96 -0.67 -1.06
C LEU A 127 10.74 0.03 0.29
N ALA A 128 9.61 0.72 0.42
CA ALA A 128 9.22 1.45 1.62
C ALA A 128 7.70 1.45 1.81
N VAL A 129 7.24 1.90 2.98
CA VAL A 129 5.83 2.09 3.31
C VAL A 129 5.54 3.57 3.55
N LEU A 130 4.61 4.13 2.77
CA LEU A 130 4.03 5.45 2.98
C LEU A 130 2.68 5.34 3.68
N VAL A 131 2.58 5.94 4.87
CA VAL A 131 1.38 6.04 5.68
C VAL A 131 0.76 7.43 5.52
N ILE A 132 -0.43 7.50 4.93
CA ILE A 132 -1.09 8.78 4.62
C ILE A 132 -1.88 9.35 5.80
N GLU A 133 -2.66 8.49 6.48
CA GLU A 133 -3.57 8.91 7.55
C GLU A 133 -3.94 7.69 8.41
N GLY A 134 -4.12 7.87 9.72
CA GLY A 134 -4.68 6.84 10.60
C GLY A 134 -5.06 7.36 11.98
N ALA A 135 -6.04 6.72 12.61
CA ALA A 135 -6.35 6.91 14.03
C ALA A 135 -5.38 6.09 14.91
N ALA A 136 -5.27 6.46 16.19
CA ALA A 136 -4.56 5.64 17.17
C ALA A 136 -5.08 4.20 17.17
N ARG A 137 -4.17 3.22 17.30
CA ARG A 137 -4.49 1.77 17.29
C ARG A 137 -5.17 1.27 16.01
N SER A 138 -4.93 1.92 14.87
CA SER A 138 -5.42 1.45 13.58
C SER A 138 -4.57 0.32 13.00
N GLY A 139 -5.17 -0.50 12.12
CA GLY A 139 -4.46 -1.56 11.39
C GLY A 139 -3.28 -1.04 10.55
N THR A 140 -3.24 0.26 10.26
CA THR A 140 -2.13 0.96 9.61
C THR A 140 -0.81 0.83 10.39
N LEU A 141 -0.87 0.93 11.72
CA LEU A 141 0.32 0.79 12.59
C LEU A 141 0.94 -0.60 12.48
N SER A 142 0.13 -1.64 12.25
CA SER A 142 0.66 -2.99 12.06
C SER A 142 1.51 -3.13 10.80
N THR A 143 1.17 -2.44 9.71
CA THR A 143 1.96 -2.45 8.47
C THR A 143 3.28 -1.72 8.68
N ALA A 144 3.26 -0.58 9.36
CA ALA A 144 4.47 0.16 9.71
C ALA A 144 5.39 -0.65 10.64
N ALA A 145 4.83 -1.34 11.64
CA ALA A 145 5.59 -2.22 12.52
C ALA A 145 6.24 -3.39 11.74
N TRP A 146 5.52 -4.00 10.79
CA TRP A 146 6.11 -5.01 9.91
C TRP A 146 7.26 -4.45 9.07
N ALA A 147 7.11 -3.24 8.53
CA ALA A 147 8.16 -2.58 7.76
C ALA A 147 9.41 -2.34 8.61
N ALA A 148 9.25 -1.75 9.79
CA ALA A 148 10.36 -1.52 10.71
C ALA A 148 11.08 -2.83 11.09
N ASN A 149 10.33 -3.90 11.39
CA ASN A 149 10.89 -5.21 11.71
C ASN A 149 11.64 -5.87 10.55
N ASP A 150 11.18 -5.66 9.31
CA ASP A 150 11.83 -6.18 8.09
C ASP A 150 12.92 -5.21 7.57
N GLY A 151 13.30 -4.17 8.35
CA GLY A 151 14.35 -3.21 8.00
C GLY A 151 13.98 -2.27 6.84
N LYS A 152 12.68 -2.07 6.60
CA LYS A 152 12.17 -1.21 5.53
C LYS A 152 11.80 0.16 6.06
N GLU A 153 12.04 1.15 5.22
CA GLU A 153 11.74 2.54 5.53
C GLU A 153 10.23 2.78 5.65
N VAL A 154 9.87 3.53 6.69
CA VAL A 154 8.51 4.00 6.93
C VAL A 154 8.50 5.51 6.75
N PHE A 155 7.57 5.99 5.93
CA PHE A 155 7.24 7.39 5.74
C PHE A 155 5.86 7.66 6.30
N ALA A 156 5.69 8.76 7.00
CA ALA A 156 4.42 9.17 7.57
C ALA A 156 4.10 10.62 7.19
N VAL A 157 2.89 10.85 6.68
CA VAL A 157 2.42 12.19 6.35
C VAL A 157 1.87 12.86 7.61
N PRO A 158 2.40 14.03 8.05
CA PRO A 158 1.96 14.65 9.29
C PRO A 158 0.49 15.07 9.32
N GLY A 159 -0.07 15.06 10.53
CA GLY A 159 -1.40 15.61 10.85
C GLY A 159 -2.47 14.55 11.10
N SER A 160 -2.11 13.38 11.61
CA SER A 160 -3.05 12.39 12.13
C SER A 160 -2.44 11.60 13.29
N GLU A 161 -3.25 11.09 14.21
CA GLU A 161 -2.76 10.42 15.42
C GLU A 161 -1.76 9.29 15.13
N ALA A 162 -2.05 8.42 14.15
CA ALA A 162 -1.15 7.32 13.81
C ALA A 162 0.14 7.79 13.15
N THR A 163 0.05 8.75 12.23
CA THR A 163 1.23 9.26 11.50
C THR A 163 2.13 10.06 12.42
N ASP A 164 1.56 10.87 13.30
CA ASP A 164 2.31 11.71 14.24
C ASP A 164 2.98 10.84 15.30
N TRP A 165 2.31 9.77 15.75
CA TRP A 165 2.95 8.75 16.58
C TRP A 165 4.10 8.04 15.85
N LEU A 166 3.91 7.60 14.61
CA LEU A 166 4.97 6.96 13.82
C LEU A 166 6.20 7.87 13.65
N ILE A 167 5.98 9.17 13.43
CA ILE A 167 7.06 10.16 13.36
C ILE A 167 7.80 10.24 14.69
N GLY A 168 7.07 10.25 15.83
CA GLY A 168 7.67 10.21 17.16
C GLY A 168 8.51 8.95 17.42
N GLU A 169 8.13 7.82 16.81
CA GLU A 169 8.87 6.55 16.86
C GLU A 169 10.00 6.45 15.81
N GLY A 170 10.29 7.53 15.08
CA GLY A 170 11.42 7.60 14.15
C GLY A 170 11.10 7.31 12.68
N ALA A 171 9.83 7.26 12.28
CA ALA A 171 9.48 7.23 10.86
C ALA A 171 9.89 8.52 10.15
N ASN A 172 10.29 8.41 8.88
CA ASN A 172 10.63 9.55 8.04
C ASN A 172 9.39 10.43 7.82
N VAL A 173 9.57 11.75 7.95
CA VAL A 173 8.50 12.71 7.69
C VAL A 173 8.31 12.89 6.20
N ALA A 174 7.09 12.67 5.69
CA ALA A 174 6.72 12.93 4.30
C ALA A 174 5.80 14.15 4.20
N ASN A 175 6.39 15.35 4.11
CA ASN A 175 5.64 16.60 3.88
C ASN A 175 5.19 16.71 2.42
N THR A 176 6.04 16.24 1.51
CA THR A 176 5.79 16.26 0.07
C THR A 176 6.11 14.90 -0.58
N PRO A 177 5.58 14.64 -1.78
CA PRO A 177 5.96 13.44 -2.52
C PRO A 177 7.45 13.41 -2.89
N ALA A 178 8.09 14.58 -3.05
CA ALA A 178 9.50 14.69 -3.38
C ALA A 178 10.37 14.10 -2.25
N ASP A 179 10.01 14.34 -0.99
CA ASP A 179 10.72 13.81 0.18
C ASP A 179 10.89 12.28 0.10
N VAL A 180 9.85 11.59 -0.38
CA VAL A 180 9.86 10.12 -0.54
C VAL A 180 10.67 9.71 -1.78
N ILE A 181 10.48 10.40 -2.89
CA ILE A 181 11.13 10.07 -4.17
C ILE A 181 12.64 10.31 -4.11
N GLU A 182 13.07 11.41 -3.52
CA GLU A 182 14.48 11.77 -3.35
C GLU A 182 15.18 10.76 -2.45
N TYR A 183 14.54 10.40 -1.34
CA TYR A 183 15.05 9.37 -0.44
C TYR A 183 15.26 8.03 -1.16
N LEU A 184 14.24 7.54 -1.87
CA LEU A 184 14.32 6.24 -2.57
C LEU A 184 15.32 6.25 -3.75
N ASN A 185 15.66 7.43 -4.27
CA ASN A 185 16.65 7.57 -5.34
C ASN A 185 18.08 7.77 -4.83
N ALA A 186 18.28 7.96 -3.52
CA ALA A 186 19.60 8.18 -2.96
C ALA A 186 20.51 6.96 -3.23
N PRO A 187 21.83 7.16 -3.46
CA PRO A 187 22.77 6.09 -3.83
C PRO A 187 22.84 4.93 -2.82
N ASN A 188 22.52 5.19 -1.56
CA ASN A 188 22.56 4.19 -0.49
C ASN A 188 21.33 3.27 -0.48
N HIS A 189 20.33 3.54 -1.32
CA HIS A 189 19.03 2.87 -1.35
C HIS A 189 18.71 2.21 -2.70
N ARG A 190 19.71 2.12 -3.60
CA ARG A 190 19.64 1.44 -4.90
C ARG A 190 20.40 0.11 -4.91
#